data_AF-A0A8T5SKU0-F1
#
_entry.id   AF-A0A8T5SKU0-F1
#
_cell.length_a   1.000
_cell.length_b   1.000
_cell.length_c   1.000
_cell.angle_alpha   90.00
_cell.angle_beta   90.00
_cell.angle_gamma   90.00
#
_symmetry.space_group_name_H-M   'P 1'
#
loop_
_entity.id
_entity.type
_entity.pdbx_description
1 polymer ?
#
loop_
_entity_poly.entity_id
_entity_poly.type
_entity_poly.pdbx_seq_one_letter_code
_entity_poly.pdbx_strand_id
1 'polypeptide(L)'
;MKYTSSIPDYSAPSLQETLTESLWDTAKDESLHIILREPVLLELARRQEPGVLSYCDKLLISENQECWFSGLKVLEALNTYDAVQRLLVVCGYSGTGDRKVVMHVLARILAESHREGFRRILRSMVTPGTLDVTGWSPTALRVLKAVCIEQGIEVETSIHSLARSFKHPEIDQKDTSSVHIRPQERRK
;
A
#
# COMPACT_ATOMS: atom_id res chain seq x y z
N MET A 1 -46.96 -1.01 45.67
CA MET A 1 -46.21 -1.61 44.54
C MET A 1 -45.92 -0.52 43.52
N LYS A 2 -44.67 -0.34 43.08
CA LYS A 2 -44.32 0.53 41.95
C LYS A 2 -43.89 -0.38 40.79
N TYR A 3 -44.67 -0.41 39.72
CA TYR A 3 -44.27 -1.07 38.48
C TYR A 3 -43.36 -0.12 37.70
N THR A 4 -42.05 -0.36 37.74
CA THR A 4 -41.12 0.26 36.80
C THR A 4 -41.27 -0.43 35.45
N SER A 5 -41.99 0.20 34.53
CA SER A 5 -42.10 -0.24 33.14
C SER A 5 -40.75 -0.07 32.45
N SER A 6 -39.93 -1.12 32.45
CA SER A 6 -38.72 -1.21 31.63
C SER A 6 -39.12 -1.33 30.16
N ILE A 7 -39.27 -0.20 29.49
CA ILE A 7 -39.37 -0.16 28.03
C ILE A 7 -37.99 -0.59 27.49
N PRO A 8 -37.90 -1.64 26.65
CA PRO A 8 -36.63 -1.98 26.01
C PRO A 8 -36.29 -0.93 24.95
N ASP A 9 -35.09 -0.35 25.02
CA ASP A 9 -34.56 0.55 24.01
C ASP A 9 -34.29 -0.21 22.69
N TYR A 10 -35.34 -0.33 21.87
CA TYR A 10 -35.20 -0.69 20.46
C TYR A 10 -34.72 0.54 19.67
N SER A 11 -33.47 0.92 19.90
CA SER A 11 -32.75 1.82 19.00
C SER A 11 -32.52 1.07 17.69
N ALA A 12 -33.33 1.36 16.67
CA ALA A 12 -33.14 0.81 15.34
C ALA A 12 -31.76 1.22 14.81
N PRO A 13 -30.99 0.32 14.17
CA PRO A 13 -29.69 0.66 13.62
C PRO A 13 -29.84 1.77 12.58
N SER A 14 -28.86 2.66 12.54
CA SER A 14 -28.79 3.71 11.53
C SER A 14 -28.60 3.11 10.13
N LEU A 15 -29.05 3.83 9.10
CA LEU A 15 -28.86 3.43 7.71
C LEU A 15 -27.38 3.21 7.35
N GLN A 16 -26.46 3.91 8.04
CA GLN A 16 -25.02 3.74 7.85
C GLN A 16 -24.53 2.40 8.43
N GLU A 17 -25.00 2.00 9.61
CA GLU A 17 -24.66 0.71 10.23
C GLU A 17 -25.16 -0.46 9.37
N THR A 18 -26.41 -0.42 8.91
CA THR A 18 -26.98 -1.44 7.99
C THR A 18 -26.22 -1.52 6.66
N LEU A 19 -25.78 -0.37 6.12
CA LEU A 19 -24.97 -0.35 4.90
C LEU A 19 -23.58 -0.94 5.13
N THR A 20 -22.91 -0.59 6.23
CA THR A 20 -21.59 -1.14 6.58
C THR A 20 -21.67 -2.64 6.89
N GLU A 21 -22.76 -3.13 7.50
CA GLU A 21 -23.03 -4.56 7.69
C GLU A 21 -23.16 -5.28 6.34
N SER A 22 -23.98 -4.79 5.41
CA SER A 22 -24.16 -5.37 4.08
C SER A 22 -22.87 -5.38 3.23
N LEU A 23 -22.03 -4.34 3.35
CA LEU A 23 -20.70 -4.33 2.75
C LEU A 23 -19.81 -5.42 3.38
N TRP A 24 -19.87 -5.58 4.71
CA TRP A 24 -19.11 -6.63 5.39
C TRP A 24 -19.56 -8.04 5.03
N ASP A 25 -20.85 -8.29 4.86
CA ASP A 25 -21.38 -9.58 4.39
C ASP A 25 -20.84 -9.90 3.01
N THR A 26 -20.97 -8.95 2.07
CA THR A 26 -20.46 -9.11 0.70
C THR A 26 -18.94 -9.36 0.68
N ALA A 27 -18.16 -8.64 1.50
CA ALA A 27 -16.73 -8.80 1.59
C ALA A 27 -16.30 -10.18 2.15
N LYS A 28 -17.06 -10.70 3.13
CA LYS A 28 -16.80 -11.95 3.84
C LYS A 28 -17.35 -13.19 3.11
N ASP A 29 -18.23 -13.03 2.12
CA ASP A 29 -18.78 -14.14 1.36
C ASP A 29 -17.69 -14.84 0.52
N GLU A 30 -17.19 -15.96 1.04
CA GLU A 30 -16.16 -16.77 0.37
C GLU A 30 -16.67 -17.56 -0.83
N SER A 31 -17.99 -17.59 -1.08
CA SER A 31 -18.55 -18.11 -2.34
C SER A 31 -18.40 -17.14 -3.50
N LEU A 32 -18.22 -15.84 -3.22
CA LEU A 32 -17.96 -14.81 -4.23
C LEU A 32 -16.48 -14.75 -4.61
N HIS A 33 -16.24 -14.56 -5.90
CA HIS A 33 -14.91 -14.29 -6.45
C HIS A 33 -14.36 -12.97 -5.90
N ILE A 34 -13.05 -12.91 -5.65
CA ILE A 34 -12.40 -11.73 -5.05
C ILE A 34 -12.60 -10.44 -5.86
N ILE A 35 -12.81 -10.54 -7.18
CA ILE A 35 -13.14 -9.41 -8.07
C ILE A 35 -14.42 -8.67 -7.63
N LEU A 36 -15.40 -9.36 -7.04
CA LEU A 36 -16.63 -8.74 -6.52
C LEU A 36 -16.46 -8.21 -5.08
N ARG A 37 -15.54 -8.81 -4.32
CA ARG A 37 -15.28 -8.50 -2.91
C ARG A 37 -14.28 -7.36 -2.72
N GLU A 38 -13.28 -7.24 -3.60
CA GLU A 38 -12.24 -6.21 -3.55
C GLU A 38 -12.81 -4.79 -3.58
N PRO A 39 -13.75 -4.40 -4.47
CA PRO A 39 -14.31 -3.05 -4.46
C PRO A 39 -15.00 -2.70 -3.14
N VAL A 40 -15.64 -3.69 -2.52
CA VAL A 40 -16.33 -3.57 -1.23
C VAL A 40 -15.32 -3.43 -0.08
N LEU A 41 -14.24 -4.23 -0.09
CA LEU A 41 -13.14 -4.10 0.86
C LEU A 41 -12.41 -2.75 0.75
N LEU A 42 -12.26 -2.22 -0.47
CA LEU A 42 -11.68 -0.88 -0.70
C LEU A 42 -12.61 0.25 -0.24
N GLU A 43 -13.93 0.07 -0.34
CA GLU A 43 -14.93 0.97 0.25
C GLU A 43 -14.82 0.99 1.78
N LEU A 44 -14.80 -0.18 2.42
CA LEU A 44 -14.62 -0.34 3.87
C LEU A 44 -13.29 0.25 4.36
N ALA A 45 -12.20 0.06 3.60
CA ALA A 45 -10.89 0.64 3.90
C ALA A 45 -10.89 2.17 3.83
N ARG A 46 -11.50 2.76 2.77
CA ARG A 46 -11.62 4.22 2.61
C ARG A 46 -12.50 4.86 3.68
N ARG A 47 -13.45 4.11 4.24
CA ARG A 47 -14.24 4.49 5.44
C ARG A 47 -13.50 4.29 6.76
N GLN A 48 -12.33 3.63 6.75
CA GLN A 48 -11.56 3.22 7.93
C GLN A 48 -12.37 2.33 8.89
N GLU A 49 -13.22 1.46 8.35
CA GLU A 49 -14.11 0.61 9.15
C GLU A 49 -13.30 -0.34 10.05
N PRO A 50 -13.74 -0.56 11.31
CA PRO A 50 -13.04 -1.44 12.23
C PRO A 50 -13.03 -2.88 11.70
N GLY A 51 -11.89 -3.55 11.85
CA GLY A 51 -11.70 -4.93 11.40
C GLY A 51 -11.15 -5.09 9.98
N VAL A 52 -11.11 -4.04 9.13
CA VAL A 52 -10.49 -4.14 7.78
C VAL A 52 -9.05 -4.61 7.86
N LEU A 53 -8.24 -4.05 8.78
CA LEU A 53 -6.85 -4.46 8.98
C LEU A 53 -6.73 -5.96 9.36
N SER A 54 -7.59 -6.45 10.26
CA SER A 54 -7.62 -7.87 10.65
C SER A 54 -8.13 -8.78 9.53
N TYR A 55 -8.96 -8.27 8.62
CA TYR A 55 -9.38 -8.99 7.43
C TYR A 55 -8.27 -9.08 6.38
N CYS A 56 -7.50 -8.00 6.19
CA CYS A 56 -6.30 -8.02 5.34
C CYS A 56 -5.31 -9.11 5.79
N ASP A 57 -5.15 -9.33 7.10
CA ASP A 57 -4.29 -10.40 7.61
C ASP A 57 -4.70 -11.79 7.10
N LYS A 58 -6.01 -12.07 6.97
CA LYS A 58 -6.52 -13.32 6.40
C LYS A 58 -6.22 -13.42 4.89
N LEU A 59 -6.33 -12.30 4.17
CA LEU A 59 -6.02 -12.24 2.75
C LEU A 59 -4.52 -12.45 2.48
N LEU A 60 -3.66 -11.91 3.33
CA LEU A 60 -2.19 -11.95 3.18
C LEU A 60 -1.56 -13.29 3.58
N ILE A 61 -2.31 -14.17 4.25
CA ILE A 61 -1.93 -15.58 4.48
C ILE A 61 -2.63 -16.56 3.54
N SER A 62 -3.45 -16.07 2.60
CA SER A 62 -4.18 -16.91 1.65
C SER A 62 -3.23 -17.48 0.58
N GLU A 63 -3.40 -18.76 0.25
CA GLU A 63 -2.72 -19.38 -0.90
C GLU A 63 -3.27 -18.86 -2.24
N ASN A 64 -4.45 -18.23 -2.25
CA ASN A 64 -4.98 -17.58 -3.45
C ASN A 64 -4.25 -16.25 -3.68
N GLN A 65 -3.46 -16.20 -4.76
CA GLN A 65 -2.65 -15.03 -5.11
C GLN A 65 -3.49 -13.76 -5.36
N GLU A 66 -4.72 -13.88 -5.88
CA GLU A 66 -5.59 -12.72 -6.09
C GLU A 66 -6.11 -12.16 -4.76
N CYS A 67 -6.43 -13.03 -3.79
CA CYS A 67 -6.74 -12.61 -2.42
C CYS A 67 -5.55 -11.89 -1.79
N TRP A 68 -4.34 -12.41 -1.94
CA TRP A 68 -3.11 -11.78 -1.45
C TRP A 68 -2.88 -10.38 -2.08
N PHE A 69 -3.01 -10.25 -3.40
CA PHE A 69 -2.94 -8.96 -4.10
C PHE A 69 -4.02 -7.98 -3.64
N SER A 70 -5.26 -8.44 -3.42
CA SER A 70 -6.34 -7.63 -2.87
C SER A 70 -5.99 -7.14 -1.46
N GLY A 71 -5.46 -8.01 -0.59
CA GLY A 71 -4.95 -7.65 0.73
C GLY A 71 -3.92 -6.50 0.68
N LEU A 72 -2.97 -6.53 -0.25
CA LEU A 72 -2.02 -5.44 -0.45
C LEU A 72 -2.68 -4.12 -0.88
N LYS A 73 -3.61 -4.17 -1.84
CA LYS A 73 -4.36 -2.97 -2.29
C LYS A 73 -5.21 -2.37 -1.16
N VAL A 74 -5.80 -3.20 -0.31
CA VAL A 74 -6.64 -2.77 0.81
C VAL A 74 -5.78 -2.15 1.92
N LEU A 75 -4.58 -2.70 2.20
CA LEU A 75 -3.60 -2.03 3.07
C LEU A 75 -3.11 -0.69 2.48
N GLU A 76 -2.94 -0.61 1.16
CA GLU A 76 -2.61 0.64 0.47
C GLU A 76 -3.73 1.69 0.61
N ALA A 77 -4.98 1.29 0.41
CA ALA A 77 -6.15 2.15 0.52
C ALA A 77 -6.42 2.62 1.96
N LEU A 78 -6.09 1.81 2.97
CA LEU A 78 -6.13 2.23 4.38
C LEU A 78 -5.15 3.38 4.65
N ASN A 79 -3.93 3.30 4.14
CA ASN A 79 -2.87 4.31 4.32
C ASN A 79 -2.68 4.77 5.79
N THR A 80 -2.89 3.85 6.75
CA THR A 80 -2.72 4.10 8.18
C THR A 80 -1.34 3.69 8.67
N TYR A 81 -0.97 4.14 9.88
CA TYR A 81 0.28 3.73 10.51
C TYR A 81 0.41 2.19 10.58
N ASP A 82 -0.65 1.52 11.04
CA ASP A 82 -0.66 0.07 11.22
C ASP A 82 -0.65 -0.69 9.89
N ALA A 83 -1.28 -0.14 8.83
CA ALA A 83 -1.22 -0.73 7.50
C ALA A 83 0.21 -0.73 6.93
N VAL A 84 0.96 0.37 7.12
CA VAL A 84 2.39 0.43 6.73
C VAL A 84 3.23 -0.54 7.56
N GLN A 85 2.99 -0.64 8.88
CA GLN A 85 3.66 -1.64 9.73
C GLN A 85 3.40 -3.06 9.24
N ARG A 86 2.16 -3.38 8.87
CA ARG A 86 1.80 -4.70 8.34
C ARG A 86 2.52 -5.01 7.04
N LEU A 87 2.54 -4.06 6.10
CA LEU A 87 3.30 -4.19 4.84
C LEU A 87 4.81 -4.33 5.06
N LEU A 88 5.40 -3.65 6.05
CA LEU A 88 6.83 -3.82 6.40
C LEU A 88 7.11 -5.26 6.85
N VAL A 89 6.24 -5.84 7.68
CA VAL A 89 6.34 -7.24 8.12
C VAL A 89 6.15 -8.20 6.94
N VAL A 90 5.13 -7.99 6.10
CA VAL A 90 4.87 -8.81 4.88
C VAL A 90 6.09 -8.80 3.97
N CYS A 91 6.66 -7.63 3.68
CA CYS A 91 7.87 -7.50 2.88
C CYS A 91 9.07 -8.21 3.54
N GLY A 92 9.14 -8.20 4.88
CA GLY A 92 10.13 -8.91 5.67
C GLY A 92 10.17 -10.42 5.41
N TYR A 93 9.02 -11.11 5.42
CA TYR A 93 8.96 -12.56 5.24
C TYR A 93 8.70 -13.05 3.80
N SER A 94 8.28 -12.17 2.89
CA SER A 94 7.98 -12.52 1.49
C SER A 94 9.20 -13.03 0.71
N GLY A 95 8.97 -13.97 -0.20
CA GLY A 95 9.97 -14.44 -1.17
C GLY A 95 10.39 -13.35 -2.17
N THR A 96 11.50 -13.54 -2.88
CA THR A 96 12.15 -12.48 -3.68
C THR A 96 11.26 -11.82 -4.74
N GLY A 97 10.31 -12.55 -5.34
CA GLY A 97 9.33 -12.00 -6.28
C GLY A 97 8.32 -11.10 -5.59
N ASP A 98 7.56 -11.67 -4.65
CA ASP A 98 6.50 -10.99 -3.90
C ASP A 98 7.03 -9.79 -3.11
N ARG A 99 8.24 -9.92 -2.53
CA ARG A 99 8.92 -8.84 -1.80
C ARG A 99 9.07 -7.58 -2.66
N LYS A 100 9.31 -7.70 -3.97
CA LYS A 100 9.31 -6.52 -4.88
C LYS A 100 7.94 -5.87 -4.93
N VAL A 101 6.87 -6.64 -5.15
CA VAL A 101 5.49 -6.12 -5.18
C VAL A 101 5.18 -5.34 -3.90
N VAL A 102 5.43 -5.95 -2.73
CA VAL A 102 5.15 -5.34 -1.43
C VAL A 102 6.02 -4.08 -1.21
N MET A 103 7.27 -4.08 -1.67
CA MET A 103 8.13 -2.90 -1.65
C MET A 103 7.59 -1.75 -2.52
N HIS A 104 7.03 -2.03 -3.71
CA HIS A 104 6.39 -0.99 -4.53
C HIS A 104 5.15 -0.42 -3.81
N VAL A 105 4.29 -1.26 -3.23
CA VAL A 105 3.10 -0.82 -2.46
C VAL A 105 3.51 0.04 -1.26
N LEU A 106 4.48 -0.44 -0.45
CA LEU A 106 5.08 0.31 0.65
C LEU A 106 5.57 1.69 0.22
N ALA A 107 6.25 1.76 -0.93
CA ALA A 107 6.85 2.99 -1.40
C ALA A 107 5.82 4.07 -1.75
N ARG A 108 4.62 3.69 -2.22
CA ARG A 108 3.54 4.64 -2.55
C ARG A 108 2.96 5.32 -1.30
N ILE A 109 2.83 4.59 -0.20
CA ILE A 109 2.25 5.09 1.07
C ILE A 109 3.28 5.42 2.17
N LEU A 110 4.59 5.47 1.84
CA LEU A 110 5.62 5.61 2.87
C LEU A 110 5.60 6.99 3.57
N ALA A 111 5.24 6.99 4.85
CA ALA A 111 5.39 8.12 5.78
C ALA A 111 6.78 8.16 6.44
N GLU A 112 7.19 9.34 6.91
CA GLU A 112 8.51 9.57 7.55
C GLU A 112 8.72 8.70 8.81
N SER A 113 7.65 8.38 9.55
CA SER A 113 7.69 7.50 10.72
C SER A 113 8.16 6.07 10.41
N HIS A 114 8.01 5.61 9.17
CA HIS A 114 8.37 4.27 8.71
C HIS A 114 9.69 4.20 7.93
N ARG A 115 10.37 5.35 7.79
CA ARG A 115 11.55 5.53 6.93
C ARG A 115 12.64 4.50 7.16
N GLU A 116 12.98 4.22 8.42
CA GLU A 116 14.08 3.32 8.77
C GLU A 116 13.73 1.85 8.55
N GLY A 117 12.46 1.45 8.74
CA GLY A 117 11.98 0.10 8.38
C GLY A 117 12.09 -0.14 6.87
N PHE A 118 11.61 0.80 6.06
CA PHE A 118 11.71 0.75 4.61
C PHE A 118 13.17 0.76 4.12
N ARG A 119 14.03 1.58 4.72
CA ARG A 119 15.48 1.64 4.41
C ARG A 119 16.18 0.29 4.60
N ARG A 120 15.88 -0.42 5.69
CA ARG A 120 16.47 -1.76 5.97
C ARG A 120 16.08 -2.79 4.92
N ILE A 121 14.79 -2.84 4.56
CA ILE A 121 14.28 -3.68 3.47
C ILE A 121 15.01 -3.33 2.16
N LEU A 122 15.03 -2.05 1.80
CA LEU A 122 15.56 -1.56 0.53
C LEU A 122 17.06 -1.85 0.37
N ARG A 123 17.86 -1.75 1.45
CA ARG A 123 19.29 -2.14 1.46
C ARG A 123 19.51 -3.62 1.11
N SER A 124 18.54 -4.49 1.33
CA SER A 124 18.63 -5.93 0.98
C SER A 124 18.11 -6.27 -0.43
N MET A 125 17.57 -5.28 -1.15
CA MET A 125 16.87 -5.48 -2.43
C MET A 125 17.40 -4.65 -3.59
N VAL A 126 17.96 -3.47 -3.32
CA VAL A 126 18.52 -2.60 -4.36
C VAL A 126 19.74 -3.26 -4.97
N THR A 127 19.73 -3.32 -6.30
CA THR A 127 20.83 -3.77 -7.15
C THR A 127 20.89 -2.84 -8.37
N PRO A 128 22.06 -2.68 -9.01
CA PRO A 128 22.16 -2.03 -10.31
C PRO A 128 21.19 -2.63 -11.35
N GLY A 129 20.60 -1.79 -12.19
CA GLY A 129 19.50 -2.14 -13.09
C GLY A 129 18.56 -0.95 -13.37
N THR A 130 17.33 -1.23 -13.77
CA THR A 130 16.29 -0.20 -13.91
C THR A 130 15.17 -0.47 -12.90
N LEU A 131 14.79 0.55 -12.14
CA LEU A 131 13.71 0.50 -11.15
C LEU A 131 12.61 1.48 -11.55
N ASP A 132 11.39 0.98 -11.72
CA ASP A 132 10.21 1.82 -11.85
C ASP A 132 9.87 2.43 -10.48
N VAL A 133 9.84 3.76 -10.41
CA VAL A 133 9.49 4.50 -9.19
C VAL A 133 8.19 5.29 -9.35
N THR A 134 7.40 4.98 -10.39
CA THR A 134 6.13 5.64 -10.67
C THR A 134 5.19 5.52 -9.47
N GLY A 135 4.67 6.67 -9.01
CA GLY A 135 3.79 6.77 -7.84
C GLY A 135 4.47 6.64 -6.47
N TRP A 136 5.80 6.48 -6.39
CA TRP A 136 6.50 6.42 -5.09
C TRP A 136 6.38 7.75 -4.33
N SER A 137 6.22 7.67 -3.01
CA SER A 137 6.15 8.86 -2.16
C SER A 137 7.48 9.62 -2.15
N PRO A 138 7.48 10.96 -1.94
CA PRO A 138 8.70 11.74 -1.77
C PRO A 138 9.61 11.23 -0.64
N THR A 139 9.06 10.51 0.34
CA THR A 139 9.84 9.84 1.41
C THR A 139 10.54 8.61 0.87
N ALA A 140 9.86 7.75 0.10
CA ALA A 140 10.46 6.56 -0.48
C ALA A 140 11.59 6.92 -1.45
N LEU A 141 11.40 7.95 -2.28
CA LEU A 141 12.42 8.47 -3.20
C LEU A 141 13.66 9.00 -2.45
N ARG A 142 13.48 9.73 -1.33
CA ARG A 142 14.58 10.18 -0.47
C ARG A 142 15.35 9.02 0.14
N VAL A 143 14.67 7.97 0.59
CA VAL A 143 15.31 6.76 1.13
C VAL A 143 16.07 5.99 0.05
N LEU A 144 15.48 5.81 -1.13
CA LEU A 144 16.15 5.18 -2.27
C LEU A 144 17.45 5.87 -2.62
N LYS A 145 17.44 7.20 -2.74
CA LYS A 145 18.65 7.99 -3.02
C LYS A 145 19.72 7.80 -1.93
N ALA A 146 19.34 7.80 -0.66
CA ALA A 146 20.27 7.55 0.45
C ALA A 146 20.87 6.13 0.38
N VAL A 147 20.03 5.10 0.18
CA VAL A 147 20.48 3.69 0.06
C VAL A 147 21.41 3.48 -1.13
N CYS A 148 21.14 4.10 -2.28
CA CYS A 148 22.03 4.01 -3.44
C CYS A 148 23.40 4.65 -3.15
N ILE A 149 23.43 5.86 -2.57
CA ILE A 149 24.68 6.52 -2.17
C ILE A 149 25.46 5.65 -1.17
N GLU A 150 24.80 5.06 -0.17
CA GLU A 150 25.40 4.16 0.82
C GLU A 150 25.98 2.87 0.21
N GLN A 151 25.52 2.46 -0.98
CA GLN A 151 25.98 1.26 -1.69
C GLN A 151 27.00 1.55 -2.81
N GLY A 152 27.40 2.80 -3.02
CA GLY A 152 28.27 3.17 -4.15
C GLY A 152 27.56 3.00 -5.50
N ILE A 153 26.28 3.34 -5.54
CA ILE A 153 25.40 3.20 -6.70
C ILE A 153 25.03 4.59 -7.21
N GLU A 154 25.30 4.84 -8.50
CA GLU A 154 24.96 6.09 -9.15
C GLU A 154 23.52 6.04 -9.69
N VAL A 155 22.75 7.10 -9.40
CA VAL A 155 21.32 7.20 -9.68
C VAL A 155 21.12 8.15 -10.86
N GLU A 156 21.05 7.60 -12.06
CA GLU A 156 20.65 8.32 -13.26
C GLU A 156 19.11 8.40 -13.31
N THR A 157 18.55 9.50 -12.82
CA THR A 157 17.14 9.78 -12.99
C THR A 157 16.89 10.22 -14.44
N SER A 158 16.12 9.43 -15.20
CA SER A 158 15.72 9.77 -16.57
C SER A 158 14.60 10.83 -16.55
N ILE A 159 14.95 12.06 -16.17
CA ILE A 159 14.00 13.18 -16.02
C ILE A 159 13.73 13.84 -17.37
N HIS A 160 12.89 13.21 -18.19
CA HIS A 160 12.22 13.90 -19.30
C HIS A 160 10.88 14.54 -18.89
N SER A 161 10.33 14.21 -17.71
CA SER A 161 9.02 14.70 -17.22
C SER A 161 9.07 15.91 -16.27
N LEU A 162 9.96 15.95 -15.27
CA LEU A 162 9.89 17.00 -14.21
C LEU A 162 10.31 18.41 -14.64
N ALA A 163 10.93 18.60 -15.82
CA ALA A 163 11.49 19.89 -16.22
C ALA A 163 10.55 20.79 -17.07
N ARG A 164 9.40 20.28 -17.54
CA ARG A 164 8.45 21.07 -18.36
C ARG A 164 7.19 21.54 -17.63
N SER A 165 6.82 20.92 -16.52
CA SER A 165 5.54 21.20 -15.82
C SER A 165 5.41 22.57 -15.14
N PHE A 166 6.34 23.51 -15.38
CA PHE A 166 6.23 24.91 -14.95
C PHE A 166 5.93 25.90 -16.10
N LYS A 167 5.70 25.43 -17.35
CA LYS A 167 5.19 26.28 -18.45
C LYS A 167 4.15 25.56 -19.33
N HIS A 168 2.89 25.92 -19.07
CA HIS A 168 1.65 25.66 -19.83
C HIS A 168 1.04 24.24 -19.79
N PRO A 169 -0.32 24.15 -19.94
CA PRO A 169 -1.09 22.93 -19.70
C PRO A 169 -1.41 22.12 -20.98
N GLU A 170 -2.00 20.94 -20.77
CA GLU A 170 -2.58 20.01 -21.78
C GLU A 170 -1.52 19.32 -22.67
N ILE A 171 -1.40 17.99 -22.75
CA ILE A 171 -2.39 16.96 -23.09
C ILE A 171 -1.96 15.61 -22.46
N ASP A 172 -2.90 14.66 -22.27
CA ASP A 172 -2.70 13.28 -21.79
C ASP A 172 -1.39 12.61 -22.26
N GLN A 173 -0.42 12.48 -21.35
CA GLN A 173 0.63 11.46 -21.40
C GLN A 173 0.78 10.82 -20.03
N LYS A 174 0.74 9.48 -20.02
CA LYS A 174 0.82 8.67 -18.80
C LYS A 174 2.27 8.67 -18.30
N ASP A 175 2.57 9.51 -17.31
CA ASP A 175 3.91 9.74 -16.75
C ASP A 175 4.56 8.45 -16.18
N THR A 176 5.33 7.75 -17.00
CA THR A 176 6.20 6.65 -16.57
C THR A 176 7.54 7.19 -16.07
N SER A 177 7.82 7.03 -14.78
CA SER A 177 9.06 7.52 -14.13
C SER A 177 9.99 6.38 -13.76
N SER A 178 11.04 6.16 -14.57
CA SER A 178 12.06 5.14 -14.34
C SER A 178 13.39 5.72 -13.83
N VAL A 179 14.01 5.03 -12.87
CA VAL A 179 15.36 5.30 -12.38
C VAL A 179 16.31 4.26 -12.95
N HIS A 180 17.39 4.72 -13.59
CA HIS A 180 18.48 3.86 -14.03
C HIS A 180 19.59 3.87 -12.97
N ILE A 181 20.02 2.67 -12.59
CA ILE A 181 20.86 2.40 -11.41
C ILE A 181 22.16 1.77 -11.93
N ARG A 182 23.27 2.52 -11.90
CA ARG A 182 24.56 2.05 -12.44
C ARG A 182 25.57 1.70 -11.33
N PRO A 183 26.43 0.68 -11.53
CA PRO A 183 27.58 0.46 -10.66
C PRO A 183 28.57 1.62 -10.81
N GLN A 184 29.08 2.16 -9.70
CA GLN A 184 30.11 3.19 -9.76
C GLN A 184 31.42 2.64 -10.33
N GLU A 185 31.88 3.20 -11.45
CA GLU A 185 33.21 2.89 -11.98
C GLU A 185 34.29 3.42 -11.02
N ARG A 186 35.14 2.51 -10.54
CA ARG A 186 36.31 2.89 -9.74
C ARG A 186 37.29 3.68 -10.61
N ARG A 187 37.32 5.01 -10.46
CA ARG A 187 38.44 5.83 -10.93
C ARG A 187 39.73 5.29 -10.29
N LYS A 188 40.68 4.89 -11.15
CA LYS A 188 42.07 4.62 -10.78
C LYS A 188 42.83 5.93 -10.59
#